data_AF-A0A0N0D588-F1
#
_entry.id   AF-A0A0N0D588-F1
#
_cell.length_a   1.000
_cell.length_b   1.000
_cell.length_c   1.000
_cell.angle_alpha   90.00
_cell.angle_beta   90.00
_cell.angle_gamma   90.00
#
_symmetry.space_group_name_H-M   'P 1'
#
loop_
_entity.id
_entity.type
_entity.pdbx_description
1 polymer ?
#
loop_
_entity_poly.entity_id
_entity_poly.type
_entity_poly.pdbx_seq_one_letter_code
_entity_poly.pdbx_strand_id
1 'polypeptide(L)'
;MALNQAGISAPQIAVFINRHKSTVNLWIKRSEGNGCILKDNVRSGRPPIFTDLSQIKITAFFCQTNPLPGCNSITLKWASEYFNQDLSFLGRTISPSSISRILRKHSLRPHLHKYFLQITDPDFFEILPTIINLYLNPPKYLFSFDECPGIQALRKLAPPLPTGSGKSGGKYSDPNYNRNGTRDLYAFLDINTGVVFGKCTENHKVETLIEIFREHVLSLPEKSVIH
;
A
#
# COMPACT_ATOMS: atom_id res chain seq x y z
N MET A 1 0.41 -47.18 6.62
CA MET A 1 1.81 -46.94 6.18
C MET A 1 2.77 -47.61 7.16
N ALA A 2 2.81 -47.21 8.44
CA ALA A 2 3.63 -47.86 9.47
C ALA A 2 3.44 -49.39 9.56
N LEU A 3 2.18 -49.88 9.55
CA LEU A 3 1.89 -51.32 9.56
C LEU A 3 2.44 -52.05 8.32
N ASN A 4 2.41 -51.41 7.14
CA ASN A 4 2.97 -51.98 5.92
C ASN A 4 4.51 -51.99 5.94
N GLN A 5 5.12 -50.92 6.48
CA GLN A 5 6.58 -50.84 6.70
C GLN A 5 7.06 -51.87 7.75
N ALA A 6 6.21 -52.21 8.72
CA ALA A 6 6.43 -53.28 9.68
C ALA A 6 6.17 -54.70 9.12
N GLY A 7 5.92 -54.84 7.82
CA GLY A 7 5.76 -56.14 7.15
C GLY A 7 4.36 -56.77 7.26
N ILE A 8 3.35 -56.05 7.76
CA ILE A 8 1.98 -56.56 7.87
C ILE A 8 1.29 -56.50 6.49
N SER A 9 0.61 -57.57 6.11
CA SER A 9 -0.02 -57.67 4.80
C SER A 9 -1.24 -56.74 4.63
N ALA A 10 -1.47 -56.25 3.41
CA ALA A 10 -2.58 -55.34 3.12
C ALA A 10 -3.99 -55.87 3.52
N PRO A 11 -4.32 -57.17 3.41
CA PRO A 11 -5.58 -57.72 3.91
C PRO A 11 -5.73 -57.61 5.44
N GLN A 12 -4.66 -57.88 6.20
CA GLN A 12 -4.68 -57.77 7.66
C GLN A 12 -4.82 -56.31 8.10
N ILE A 13 -4.13 -55.40 7.41
CA ILE A 13 -4.28 -53.96 7.63
C ILE A 13 -5.73 -53.52 7.35
N ALA A 14 -6.33 -53.99 6.26
CA ALA A 14 -7.70 -53.66 5.87
C ALA A 14 -8.72 -54.07 6.93
N VAL A 15 -8.59 -55.27 7.50
CA VAL A 15 -9.42 -55.75 8.62
C VAL A 15 -9.18 -54.90 9.86
N PHE A 16 -7.92 -54.64 10.23
CA PHE A 16 -7.56 -53.88 11.42
C PHE A 16 -8.12 -52.44 11.41
N ILE A 17 -8.04 -51.75 10.27
CA ILE A 17 -8.53 -50.36 10.14
C ILE A 17 -9.99 -50.27 9.69
N ASN A 18 -10.67 -51.42 9.52
CA ASN A 18 -12.03 -51.53 8.99
C ASN A 18 -12.24 -50.73 7.69
N ARG A 19 -11.37 -50.93 6.69
CA ARG A 19 -11.49 -50.31 5.36
C ARG A 19 -11.27 -51.34 4.26
N HIS A 20 -11.79 -51.04 3.07
CA HIS A 20 -11.64 -51.93 1.93
C HIS A 20 -10.16 -52.04 1.49
N LYS A 21 -9.75 -53.24 1.08
CA LYS A 21 -8.37 -53.55 0.64
C LYS A 21 -7.87 -52.62 -0.47
N SER A 22 -8.77 -52.17 -1.37
CA SER A 22 -8.41 -51.23 -2.44
C SER A 22 -7.93 -49.87 -1.91
N THR A 23 -8.53 -49.36 -0.84
CA THR A 23 -8.11 -48.11 -0.18
C THR A 23 -6.74 -48.30 0.46
N VAL A 24 -6.49 -49.42 1.14
CA VAL A 24 -5.18 -49.74 1.73
C VAL A 24 -4.09 -49.80 0.67
N ASN A 25 -4.32 -50.52 -0.43
CA ASN A 25 -3.38 -50.61 -1.55
C ASN A 25 -3.11 -49.25 -2.20
N LEU A 26 -4.13 -48.40 -2.37
CA LEU A 26 -3.98 -47.05 -2.91
C LEU A 26 -3.05 -46.21 -2.02
N TRP A 27 -3.22 -46.28 -0.70
CA TRP A 27 -2.39 -45.54 0.26
C TRP A 27 -0.97 -46.10 0.39
N ILE A 28 -0.78 -47.42 0.26
CA ILE A 28 0.56 -48.03 0.20
C ILE A 28 1.31 -47.52 -1.04
N LYS A 29 0.69 -47.59 -2.23
CA LYS A 29 1.26 -47.05 -3.47
C LYS A 29 1.59 -45.56 -3.38
N ARG A 30 0.73 -44.77 -2.73
CA ARG A 30 0.98 -43.33 -2.49
C ARG A 30 2.19 -43.11 -1.57
N SER A 31 2.43 -43.99 -0.62
CA SER A 31 3.54 -43.86 0.34
C SER A 31 4.91 -44.20 -0.23
N GLU A 32 4.98 -45.03 -1.26
CA GLU A 32 6.23 -45.47 -1.89
C GLU A 32 6.89 -44.38 -2.76
N GLY A 33 6.12 -43.40 -3.26
CA GLY A 33 6.60 -42.41 -4.24
C GLY A 33 6.95 -41.01 -3.72
N ASN A 34 6.40 -40.57 -2.58
CA ASN A 34 6.40 -39.13 -2.20
C ASN A 34 6.84 -38.82 -0.76
N GLY A 35 7.46 -39.77 -0.05
CA GLY A 35 7.53 -39.69 1.42
C GLY A 35 6.12 -39.77 2.02
N CYS A 36 5.99 -39.99 3.33
CA CYS A 36 4.68 -40.17 3.97
C CYS A 36 3.87 -38.85 4.03
N ILE A 37 3.39 -38.34 2.90
CA ILE A 37 2.53 -37.16 2.85
C ILE A 37 1.06 -37.63 2.95
N LEU A 38 0.50 -37.54 4.16
CA LEU A 38 -0.92 -37.78 4.44
C LEU A 38 -1.78 -36.58 4.02
N LYS A 39 -1.68 -36.16 2.76
CA LYS A 39 -2.53 -35.11 2.19
C LYS A 39 -3.27 -35.64 0.97
N ASP A 40 -4.48 -35.15 0.77
CA ASP A 40 -5.22 -35.41 -0.45
C ASP A 40 -4.50 -34.78 -1.65
N ASN A 41 -4.52 -35.48 -2.78
CA ASN A 41 -4.08 -34.91 -4.04
C ASN A 41 -5.00 -33.74 -4.42
N VAL A 42 -4.46 -32.80 -5.20
CA VAL A 42 -5.24 -31.71 -5.77
C VAL A 42 -6.43 -32.30 -6.54
N ARG A 43 -7.65 -31.95 -6.11
CA ARG A 43 -8.88 -32.37 -6.76
C ARG A 43 -9.12 -31.46 -7.97
N SER A 44 -9.74 -31.99 -9.02
CA SER A 44 -10.03 -31.27 -10.27
C SER A 44 -10.90 -30.01 -10.08
N GLY A 45 -11.61 -29.90 -8.95
CA GLY A 45 -12.41 -28.73 -8.62
C GLY A 45 -13.53 -28.46 -9.63
N ARG A 46 -14.27 -27.36 -9.42
CA ARG A 46 -15.23 -26.87 -10.42
C ARG A 46 -14.46 -26.15 -11.52
N PRO A 47 -14.74 -26.42 -12.81
CA PRO A 47 -14.10 -25.69 -13.90
C PRO A 47 -14.36 -24.17 -13.77
N PRO A 48 -13.37 -23.33 -14.10
CA PRO A 48 -13.50 -21.89 -13.93
C PRO A 48 -14.58 -21.32 -14.86
N ILE A 49 -15.46 -20.49 -14.30
CA ILE A 49 -16.55 -19.79 -15.01
C ILE A 49 -16.00 -18.72 -15.96
N PHE A 50 -14.90 -18.07 -15.56
CA PHE A 50 -14.19 -17.07 -16.34
C PHE A 50 -12.91 -17.70 -16.87
N THR A 51 -12.77 -17.73 -18.19
CA THR A 51 -11.58 -18.26 -18.87
C THR A 51 -10.35 -17.42 -18.51
N ASP A 52 -9.15 -17.95 -18.77
CA ASP A 52 -7.92 -17.21 -18.51
C ASP A 52 -7.85 -15.93 -19.35
N LEU A 53 -8.37 -15.95 -20.57
CA LEU A 53 -8.48 -14.77 -21.41
C LEU A 53 -9.39 -13.70 -20.78
N SER A 54 -10.55 -14.07 -20.23
CA SER A 54 -11.40 -13.13 -19.48
C SER A 54 -10.70 -12.57 -18.24
N GLN A 55 -9.93 -13.39 -17.52
CA GLN A 55 -9.15 -12.94 -16.36
C GLN A 55 -8.06 -11.95 -16.76
N ILE A 56 -7.35 -12.21 -17.86
CA ILE A 56 -6.32 -11.31 -18.41
C ILE A 56 -6.95 -9.98 -18.83
N LYS A 57 -8.10 -9.99 -19.53
CA LYS A 57 -8.83 -8.78 -19.91
C LYS A 57 -9.19 -7.91 -18.70
N ILE A 58 -9.72 -8.53 -17.63
CA ILE A 58 -10.06 -7.82 -16.38
C ILE A 58 -8.78 -7.25 -15.73
N THR A 59 -7.72 -8.04 -15.68
CA THR A 59 -6.42 -7.62 -15.13
C THR A 59 -5.87 -6.41 -15.89
N ALA A 60 -5.83 -6.50 -17.21
CA ALA A 60 -5.37 -5.42 -18.09
C ALA A 60 -6.21 -4.15 -17.93
N PHE A 61 -7.53 -4.27 -17.81
CA PHE A 61 -8.43 -3.14 -17.54
C PHE A 61 -8.02 -2.40 -16.25
N PHE A 62 -7.77 -3.11 -15.15
CA PHE A 62 -7.36 -2.50 -13.88
C PHE A 62 -5.92 -1.97 -13.83
N CYS A 63 -5.10 -2.27 -14.84
CA CYS A 63 -3.74 -1.73 -14.98
C CYS A 63 -3.69 -0.44 -15.81
N GLN A 64 -4.82 0.05 -16.33
CA GLN A 64 -4.88 1.32 -17.05
C GLN A 64 -4.95 2.51 -16.08
N THR A 65 -4.48 3.67 -16.52
CA THR A 65 -4.45 4.91 -15.72
C THR A 65 -5.84 5.50 -15.47
N ASN A 66 -6.81 5.24 -16.35
CA ASN A 66 -8.20 5.68 -16.15
C ASN A 66 -9.22 4.81 -16.94
N PRO A 67 -9.41 3.54 -16.55
CA PRO A 67 -10.20 2.58 -17.31
C PRO A 67 -11.70 2.87 -17.35
N LEU A 68 -12.22 3.67 -16.41
CA LEU A 68 -13.62 4.12 -16.44
C LEU A 68 -13.70 5.58 -16.86
N PRO A 69 -14.40 5.91 -17.96
CA PRO A 69 -14.55 7.29 -18.41
C PRO A 69 -15.29 8.11 -17.36
N GLY A 70 -14.76 9.31 -17.06
CA GLY A 70 -15.37 10.26 -16.11
C GLY A 70 -15.26 9.88 -14.62
N CYS A 71 -14.54 8.80 -14.27
CA CYS A 71 -14.35 8.39 -12.88
C CYS A 71 -12.91 8.60 -12.44
N ASN A 72 -12.70 9.33 -11.33
CA ASN A 72 -11.37 9.51 -10.72
C ASN A 72 -10.96 8.33 -9.82
N SER A 73 -11.91 7.48 -9.44
CA SER A 73 -11.65 6.27 -8.65
C SER A 73 -12.57 5.14 -9.11
N ILE A 74 -12.05 3.91 -9.10
CA ILE A 74 -12.77 2.72 -9.57
C ILE A 74 -13.22 1.91 -8.37
N THR A 75 -14.53 1.81 -8.17
CA THR A 75 -15.09 0.82 -7.26
C THR A 75 -15.34 -0.50 -8.00
N LEU A 76 -15.22 -1.63 -7.30
CA LEU A 76 -15.55 -2.94 -7.90
C LEU A 76 -17.01 -3.03 -8.34
N LYS A 77 -17.90 -2.26 -7.70
CA LYS A 77 -19.31 -2.16 -8.09
C LYS A 77 -19.45 -1.49 -9.45
N TRP A 78 -18.85 -0.32 -9.64
CA TRP A 78 -18.90 0.39 -10.92
C TRP A 78 -18.21 -0.37 -12.04
N ALA A 79 -17.07 -1.01 -11.78
CA ALA A 79 -16.42 -1.87 -12.75
C ALA A 79 -17.32 -3.04 -13.18
N SER A 80 -18.04 -3.64 -12.22
CA SER A 80 -19.00 -4.71 -12.49
C SER A 80 -20.19 -4.22 -13.33
N GLU A 81 -20.73 -3.04 -13.02
CA GLU A 81 -21.82 -2.42 -13.79
C GLU A 81 -21.36 -2.12 -15.22
N TYR A 82 -20.17 -1.54 -15.38
CA TYR A 82 -19.57 -1.25 -16.68
C TYR A 82 -19.38 -2.50 -17.55
N PHE A 83 -18.77 -3.57 -17.01
CA PHE A 83 -18.62 -4.83 -17.75
C PHE A 83 -19.95 -5.51 -18.08
N ASN A 84 -21.01 -5.23 -17.32
CA ASN A 84 -22.33 -5.79 -17.57
C ASN A 84 -23.17 -4.95 -18.54
N GLN A 85 -22.77 -3.71 -18.86
CA GLN A 85 -23.39 -2.89 -19.91
C GLN A 85 -23.08 -3.44 -21.31
N ASP A 86 -21.86 -3.90 -21.54
CA ASP A 86 -21.45 -4.56 -22.78
C ASP A 86 -20.81 -5.92 -22.52
N LEU A 87 -21.57 -6.98 -22.81
CA LEU A 87 -21.13 -8.36 -22.63
C LEU A 87 -20.13 -8.81 -23.70
N SER A 88 -19.90 -8.05 -24.77
CA SER A 88 -18.91 -8.39 -25.81
C SER A 88 -17.49 -8.52 -25.21
N PHE A 89 -17.20 -7.75 -24.16
CA PHE A 89 -15.89 -7.70 -23.53
C PHE A 89 -15.52 -9.02 -22.84
N LEU A 90 -16.43 -9.55 -21.99
CA LEU A 90 -16.20 -10.78 -21.19
C LEU A 90 -16.96 -12.01 -21.69
N GLY A 91 -17.91 -11.85 -22.59
CA GLY A 91 -18.84 -12.88 -23.05
C GLY A 91 -19.95 -13.22 -22.05
N ARG A 92 -19.98 -12.57 -20.88
CA ARG A 92 -20.94 -12.86 -19.80
C ARG A 92 -20.93 -11.78 -18.71
N THR A 93 -21.95 -11.82 -17.85
CA THR A 93 -22.01 -10.98 -16.66
C THR A 93 -20.98 -11.38 -15.61
N ILE A 94 -20.49 -10.39 -14.88
CA ILE A 94 -19.56 -10.54 -13.77
C ILE A 94 -20.09 -9.84 -12.52
N SER A 95 -19.74 -10.37 -11.35
CA SER A 95 -20.06 -9.78 -10.05
C SER A 95 -18.83 -9.10 -9.42
N PRO A 96 -19.02 -8.10 -8.53
CA PRO A 96 -17.91 -7.43 -7.84
C PRO A 96 -17.01 -8.42 -7.07
N SER A 97 -17.60 -9.47 -6.49
CA SER A 97 -16.88 -10.53 -5.78
C SER A 97 -16.02 -11.38 -6.71
N SER A 98 -16.47 -11.63 -7.95
CA SER A 98 -15.66 -12.32 -8.96
C SER A 98 -14.48 -11.48 -9.41
N ILE A 99 -14.68 -10.17 -9.64
CA ILE A 99 -13.60 -9.23 -9.95
C ILE A 99 -12.57 -9.21 -8.81
N SER A 100 -13.04 -9.07 -7.56
CA SER A 100 -12.18 -9.09 -6.37
C SER A 100 -11.32 -10.35 -6.29
N ARG A 101 -11.92 -11.53 -6.54
CA ARG A 101 -11.21 -12.81 -6.53
C ARG A 101 -10.15 -12.89 -7.64
N ILE A 102 -10.45 -12.39 -8.83
CA ILE A 102 -9.49 -12.35 -9.95
C ILE A 102 -8.33 -11.43 -9.62
N LEU A 103 -8.60 -10.20 -9.17
CA LEU A 103 -7.55 -9.25 -8.79
C LEU A 103 -6.67 -9.79 -7.66
N ARG A 104 -7.27 -10.41 -6.64
CA ARG A 104 -6.52 -11.01 -5.52
C ARG A 104 -5.64 -12.17 -5.98
N LYS A 105 -6.09 -12.99 -6.94
CA LYS A 105 -5.29 -14.08 -7.54
C LYS A 105 -4.02 -13.54 -8.20
N HIS A 106 -4.07 -12.33 -8.75
CA HIS A 106 -2.93 -11.65 -9.37
C HIS A 106 -2.24 -10.63 -8.44
N SER A 107 -2.54 -10.64 -7.14
CA SER A 107 -1.99 -9.70 -6.15
C SER A 107 -2.23 -8.21 -6.48
N LEU A 108 -3.23 -7.90 -7.33
CA LEU A 108 -3.58 -6.54 -7.69
C LEU A 108 -4.48 -5.89 -6.64
N ARG A 109 -4.16 -4.65 -6.29
CA ARG A 109 -4.93 -3.84 -5.32
C ARG A 109 -5.15 -2.43 -5.90
N PRO A 110 -6.09 -2.26 -6.86
CA PRO A 110 -6.30 -0.98 -7.55
C PRO A 110 -6.71 0.19 -6.66
N HIS A 111 -7.28 -0.11 -5.48
CA HIS A 111 -7.65 0.89 -4.47
C HIS A 111 -6.45 1.36 -3.62
N LEU A 112 -5.29 0.70 -3.73
CA LEU A 112 -4.08 1.11 -3.03
C LEU A 112 -3.18 1.87 -4.00
N HIS A 113 -3.24 3.19 -3.92
CA HIS A 113 -2.23 4.03 -4.52
C HIS A 113 -1.01 4.07 -3.58
N LYS A 114 0.17 3.73 -4.12
CA LYS A 114 1.43 3.94 -3.42
C LYS A 114 2.19 5.02 -4.15
N TYR A 115 2.57 6.06 -3.43
CA TYR A 115 3.60 6.97 -3.89
C TYR A 115 4.92 6.20 -3.90
N PHE A 116 5.68 6.32 -4.99
CA PHE A 116 7.07 5.89 -5.02
C PHE A 116 7.91 7.10 -5.39
N LEU A 117 9.06 7.21 -4.72
CA LEU A 117 10.08 8.17 -5.13
C LEU A 117 10.86 7.51 -6.26
N GLN A 118 10.70 8.06 -7.46
CA GLN A 118 11.54 7.67 -8.59
C GLN A 118 12.91 8.31 -8.41
N ILE A 119 13.98 7.52 -8.46
CA ILE A 119 15.34 8.07 -8.54
C ILE A 119 15.50 8.66 -9.94
N THR A 120 15.61 9.98 -10.03
CA THR A 120 15.76 10.73 -11.28
C THR A 120 17.17 11.27 -11.48
N ASP A 121 17.95 11.37 -10.41
CA ASP A 121 19.32 11.89 -10.43
C ASP A 121 20.30 10.78 -10.90
N PRO A 122 21.04 10.99 -12.01
CA PRO A 122 22.05 10.04 -12.49
C PRO A 122 23.12 9.71 -11.46
N ASP A 123 23.49 10.67 -10.60
CA ASP A 123 24.58 10.56 -9.65
C ASP A 123 24.09 10.14 -8.25
N PHE A 124 22.80 9.79 -8.12
CA PHE A 124 22.15 9.50 -6.85
C PHE A 124 22.95 8.50 -6.00
N PHE A 125 23.37 7.38 -6.59
CA PHE A 125 24.08 6.33 -5.86
C PHE A 125 25.52 6.73 -5.46
N GLU A 126 26.12 7.66 -6.18
CA GLU A 126 27.44 8.20 -5.85
C GLU A 126 27.36 9.20 -4.70
N ILE A 127 26.32 10.05 -4.69
CA ILE A 127 26.07 11.07 -3.66
C ILE A 127 25.50 10.47 -2.37
N LEU A 128 24.70 9.41 -2.48
CA LEU A 128 23.96 8.81 -1.36
C LEU A 128 24.82 8.48 -0.14
N PRO A 129 25.98 7.79 -0.24
CA PRO A 129 26.81 7.48 0.92
C PRO A 129 27.31 8.74 1.64
N THR A 130 27.64 9.80 0.88
CA THR A 130 28.09 11.09 1.42
C THR A 130 26.99 11.75 2.23
N ILE A 131 25.77 11.81 1.70
CA ILE A 131 24.61 12.38 2.41
C ILE A 131 24.27 11.54 3.64
N ILE A 132 24.24 10.21 3.54
CA ILE A 132 24.00 9.34 4.70
C ILE A 132 25.04 9.59 5.79
N ASN A 133 26.32 9.70 5.42
CA ASN A 133 27.38 9.97 6.39
C ASN A 133 27.22 11.33 7.09
N LEU A 134 26.72 12.36 6.40
CA LEU A 134 26.41 13.65 7.01
C LEU A 134 25.33 13.53 8.10
N TYR A 135 24.31 12.69 7.93
CA TYR A 135 23.29 12.49 8.97
C TYR A 135 23.73 11.55 10.09
N LEU A 136 24.63 10.58 9.80
CA LEU A 136 25.18 9.69 10.83
C LEU A 136 26.23 10.38 11.71
N ASN A 137 27.04 11.25 11.12
CA ASN A 137 28.10 12.00 11.78
C ASN A 137 27.92 13.50 11.50
N PRO A 138 26.85 14.12 12.03
CA PRO A 138 26.52 15.50 11.71
C PRO A 138 27.60 16.47 12.19
N PRO A 139 28.06 17.41 11.33
CA PRO A 139 28.86 18.53 11.80
C PRO A 139 28.03 19.39 12.75
N LYS A 140 28.71 20.25 13.53
CA LYS A 140 28.08 21.16 14.51
C LYS A 140 26.90 21.95 13.92
N TYR A 141 27.01 22.35 12.66
CA TYR A 141 25.99 23.09 11.93
C TYR A 141 25.50 22.27 10.74
N LEU A 142 24.55 21.37 10.98
CA LEU A 142 23.79 20.67 9.95
C LEU A 142 22.31 20.99 10.12
N PHE A 143 21.73 21.61 9.10
CA PHE A 143 20.32 21.97 9.09
C PHE A 143 19.60 21.31 7.93
N SER A 144 18.43 20.73 8.19
CA SER A 144 17.49 20.35 7.14
C SER A 144 16.49 21.47 6.94
N PHE A 145 16.42 21.98 5.72
CA PHE A 145 15.45 23.00 5.33
C PHE A 145 14.27 22.34 4.60
N ASP A 146 13.05 22.78 4.94
CA ASP A 146 11.86 22.47 4.17
C ASP A 146 10.96 23.71 4.06
N GLU A 147 10.27 23.79 2.93
CA GLU A 147 9.25 24.80 2.67
C GLU A 147 7.90 24.11 2.53
N CYS A 148 6.93 24.57 3.31
CA CYS A 148 5.54 24.17 3.15
C CYS A 148 4.74 25.36 2.62
N PRO A 149 4.69 25.54 1.29
CA PRO A 149 3.92 26.62 0.68
C PRO A 149 2.43 26.29 0.71
N GLY A 150 1.61 27.33 0.65
CA GLY A 150 0.18 27.15 0.43
C GLY A 150 -0.60 26.74 1.68
N ILE A 151 -0.07 26.92 2.89
CA ILE A 151 -0.77 26.55 4.13
C ILE A 151 -1.99 27.46 4.30
N GLN A 152 -3.17 26.87 4.19
CA GLN A 152 -4.41 27.60 4.34
C GLN A 152 -4.70 27.85 5.83
N ALA A 153 -4.81 29.12 6.22
CA ALA A 153 -5.14 29.51 7.58
C ALA A 153 -6.65 29.35 7.83
N LEU A 154 -7.05 28.14 8.22
CA LEU A 154 -8.45 27.78 8.45
C LEU A 154 -8.88 28.02 9.90
N ARG A 155 -9.98 28.76 10.10
CA ARG A 155 -10.64 28.89 11.40
C ARG A 155 -12.01 28.23 11.37
N LYS A 156 -12.21 27.21 12.20
CA LYS A 156 -13.54 26.60 12.39
C LYS A 156 -14.51 27.61 12.96
N LEU A 157 -15.75 27.62 12.48
CA LEU A 157 -16.78 28.55 12.94
C LEU A 157 -17.37 28.13 14.29
N ALA A 158 -17.60 26.82 14.47
CA ALA A 158 -18.09 26.25 15.72
C ALA A 158 -17.02 25.36 16.40
N PRO A 159 -17.00 25.29 17.74
CA PRO A 159 -16.18 24.32 18.45
C PRO A 159 -16.65 22.88 18.13
N PRO A 160 -15.74 21.89 18.15
CA PRO A 160 -16.13 20.50 17.96
C PRO A 160 -17.06 20.06 19.10
N LEU A 161 -18.13 19.34 18.76
CA LEU A 161 -19.02 18.81 19.79
C LEU A 161 -18.35 17.61 20.50
N PRO A 162 -18.61 17.42 21.81
CA PRO A 162 -18.18 16.23 22.52
C PRO A 162 -18.67 14.97 21.81
N THR A 163 -17.87 13.91 21.86
CA THR A 163 -18.32 12.59 21.41
C THR A 163 -19.48 12.14 22.29
N GLY A 164 -20.68 12.04 21.71
CA GLY A 164 -21.85 11.53 22.44
C GLY A 164 -21.65 10.09 22.91
N SER A 165 -22.30 9.72 24.01
CA SER A 165 -22.26 8.37 24.62
C SER A 165 -23.08 7.33 23.84
N GLY A 166 -22.84 7.22 22.53
CA GLY A 166 -23.50 6.28 21.62
C GLY A 166 -22.50 5.44 20.82
N LYS A 167 -23.00 4.37 20.18
CA LYS A 167 -22.21 3.34 19.46
C LYS A 167 -21.38 3.85 18.26
N SER A 168 -21.46 5.14 17.95
CA SER A 168 -20.74 5.81 16.88
C SER A 168 -20.08 7.08 17.43
N GLY A 169 -19.04 6.92 18.26
CA GLY A 169 -18.29 8.01 18.91
C GLY A 169 -17.44 8.82 17.93
N GLY A 170 -18.06 9.39 16.89
CA GLY A 170 -17.42 10.31 15.97
C GLY A 170 -17.35 11.73 16.57
N LYS A 171 -16.23 12.41 16.39
CA LYS A 171 -16.09 13.84 16.68
C LYS A 171 -16.89 14.63 15.64
N TYR A 172 -18.03 15.19 16.01
CA TYR A 172 -18.78 16.07 15.11
C TYR A 172 -18.04 17.41 14.99
N SER A 173 -17.59 17.72 13.78
CA SER A 173 -17.03 19.03 13.43
C SER A 173 -17.95 19.71 12.42
N ASP A 174 -18.18 21.02 12.60
CA ASP A 174 -18.84 21.85 11.59
C ASP A 174 -18.02 21.82 10.28
N PRO A 175 -18.63 21.51 9.13
CA PRO A 175 -17.95 21.57 7.84
C PRO A 175 -17.59 22.99 7.40
N ASN A 176 -18.20 24.03 7.99
CA ASN A 176 -17.95 25.41 7.64
C ASN A 176 -16.71 25.99 8.35
N TYR A 177 -15.97 26.80 7.62
CA TYR A 177 -14.76 27.46 8.10
C TYR A 177 -14.59 28.82 7.45
N ASN A 178 -13.96 29.75 8.18
CA ASN A 178 -13.48 31.00 7.60
C ASN A 178 -12.06 30.80 7.06
N ARG A 179 -11.80 31.33 5.86
CA ARG A 179 -10.50 31.28 5.17
C ARG A 179 -9.76 32.59 5.45
N ASN A 180 -8.74 32.55 6.30
CA ASN A 180 -7.95 33.75 6.65
C ASN A 180 -6.75 33.96 5.71
N GLY A 181 -6.88 33.53 4.45
CA GLY A 181 -5.81 33.53 3.47
C GLY A 181 -4.87 32.31 3.58
N THR A 182 -3.74 32.46 2.92
CA THR A 182 -2.71 31.41 2.76
C THR A 182 -1.37 31.97 3.22
N ARG A 183 -0.57 31.13 3.87
CA ARG A 183 0.78 31.46 4.35
C ARG A 183 1.75 30.38 3.90
N ASP A 184 2.99 30.77 3.71
CA ASP A 184 4.08 29.87 3.39
C ASP A 184 4.95 29.72 4.63
N LEU A 185 5.31 28.49 5.02
CA LEU A 185 6.16 28.21 6.16
C LEU A 185 7.55 27.79 5.68
N TYR A 186 8.56 28.47 6.18
CA TYR A 186 9.96 28.06 6.07
C TYR A 186 10.43 27.47 7.39
N ALA A 187 11.01 26.28 7.36
CA ALA A 187 11.48 25.59 8.55
C ALA A 187 12.92 25.10 8.38
N PHE A 188 13.75 25.37 9.38
CA PHE A 188 15.14 24.91 9.48
C PHE A 188 15.25 24.06 10.74
N LEU A 189 15.43 22.76 10.56
CA LEU A 189 15.65 21.80 11.62
C LEU A 189 17.15 21.64 11.87
N ASP A 190 17.62 21.98 13.05
CA ASP A 190 18.95 21.61 13.52
C ASP A 190 18.99 20.11 13.80
N ILE A 191 19.81 19.37 13.06
CA ILE A 191 19.89 17.91 13.18
C ILE A 191 20.53 17.46 14.49
N ASN A 192 21.40 18.27 15.09
CA ASN A 192 22.05 17.93 16.35
C ASN A 192 21.14 18.14 17.55
N THR A 193 20.37 19.24 17.55
CA THR A 193 19.56 19.64 18.72
C THR A 193 18.09 19.29 18.58
N GLY A 194 17.60 19.05 17.37
CA GLY A 194 16.18 18.85 17.07
C GLY A 194 15.34 20.14 17.13
N VAL A 195 15.97 21.30 17.34
CA VAL A 195 15.28 22.60 17.41
C VAL A 195 14.92 23.05 15.99
N VAL A 196 13.70 23.54 15.84
CA VAL A 196 13.21 24.09 14.57
C VAL A 196 13.12 25.61 14.65
N PHE A 197 13.84 26.29 13.77
CA PHE A 197 13.58 27.69 13.45
C PHE A 197 12.55 27.74 12.33
N GLY A 198 11.36 28.27 12.62
CA GLY A 198 10.25 28.35 11.67
C GLY A 198 9.72 29.76 11.52
N LYS A 199 9.46 30.19 10.28
CA LYS A 199 8.87 31.52 9.99
C LYS A 199 7.81 31.42 8.91
N CYS A 200 6.64 31.99 9.20
CA CYS A 200 5.55 32.11 8.24
C CYS A 200 5.66 33.44 7.48
N THR A 201 5.48 33.39 6.16
CA THR A 201 5.49 34.55 5.27
C THR A 201 4.20 34.64 4.46
N GLU A 202 3.99 35.79 3.83
CA GLU A 202 2.82 36.00 2.96
C GLU A 202 3.00 35.46 1.54
N ASN A 203 4.24 35.11 1.18
CA ASN A 203 4.60 34.63 -0.16
C ASN A 203 5.89 33.79 -0.12
N HIS A 204 6.11 33.03 -1.19
CA HIS A 204 7.27 32.18 -1.41
C HIS A 204 8.18 32.68 -2.55
N LYS A 205 8.29 34.00 -2.70
CA LYS A 205 9.19 34.57 -3.70
C LYS A 205 10.64 34.30 -3.33
N VAL A 206 11.51 34.26 -4.34
CA VAL A 206 12.96 34.06 -4.17
C VAL A 206 13.57 35.10 -3.24
N GLU A 207 13.11 36.36 -3.30
CA GLU A 207 13.62 37.42 -2.42
C GLU A 207 13.30 37.14 -0.94
N THR A 208 12.09 36.65 -0.68
CA THR A 208 11.63 36.26 0.66
C THR A 208 12.42 35.07 1.17
N LEU A 209 12.64 34.05 0.33
CA LEU A 209 13.48 32.89 0.67
C LEU A 209 14.89 33.35 1.10
N ILE A 210 15.54 34.21 0.31
CA ILE A 210 16.88 34.73 0.60
C ILE A 210 16.89 35.52 1.92
N GLU A 211 15.87 36.35 2.18
CA GLU A 211 15.74 37.10 3.43
C GLU A 211 15.68 36.17 4.64
N ILE A 212 14.83 35.15 4.59
CA ILE A 212 14.64 34.17 5.66
C ILE A 212 15.93 33.36 5.91
N PHE A 213 16.60 32.91 4.85
CA PHE A 213 17.88 32.23 4.97
C PHE A 213 18.94 33.13 5.63
N ARG A 214 19.03 34.40 5.22
CA ARG A 214 19.96 35.37 5.83
C ARG A 214 19.65 35.59 7.30
N GLU A 215 18.39 35.77 7.66
CA GLU A 215 17.95 35.93 9.05
C GLU A 215 18.33 34.71 9.89
N HIS A 216 18.08 33.50 9.38
CA HIS A 216 18.46 32.27 10.08
C HIS A 216 19.97 32.18 10.27
N VAL A 217 20.77 32.41 9.22
CA VAL A 217 22.23 32.38 9.31
C VAL A 217 22.77 33.43 10.28
N LEU A 218 22.21 34.65 10.29
CA LEU A 218 22.60 35.72 11.21
C LEU A 218 22.21 35.43 12.67
N SER A 219 21.23 34.55 12.91
CA SER A 219 20.87 34.11 14.26
C SER A 219 21.90 33.15 14.87
N LEU A 220 22.78 32.57 14.07
CA LEU A 220 23.78 31.61 14.52
C LEU A 220 25.00 32.33 15.15
N PRO A 221 25.53 31.80 16.27
CA PRO A 221 26.57 32.49 17.06
C PRO A 221 27.96 32.55 16.40
N GLU A 222 28.23 31.70 15.41
CA GLU A 222 29.54 31.62 14.74
C GLU A 222 29.41 31.85 13.23
N LYS A 223 30.28 32.70 12.67
CA LYS A 223 30.44 32.86 11.21
C LYS A 223 31.16 31.65 10.64
N SER A 224 30.43 30.56 10.51
CA SER A 224 30.91 29.31 9.91
C SER A 224 30.90 29.43 8.38
N VAL A 225 31.81 28.73 7.72
CA VAL A 225 31.80 28.62 6.25
C VAL A 225 30.59 27.77 5.83
N ILE A 226 29.80 28.27 4.89
CA ILE A 226 28.73 27.50 4.25
C ILE A 226 29.41 26.53 3.27
N HIS A 227 29.24 25.24 3.50
CA HIS A 227 29.77 24.16 2.67
C HIS A 227 28.76 23.74 1.61
#